data_AF-A0AAE5P9G6-F1
#
_entry.id   AF-A0AAE5P9G6-F1
#
_cell.length_a   1.000
_cell.length_b   1.000
_cell.length_c   1.000
_cell.angle_alpha   90.00
_cell.angle_beta   90.00
_cell.angle_gamma   90.00
#
_symmetry.space_group_name_H-M   'P 1'
#
loop_
_entity.id
_entity.type
_entity.pdbx_description
1 polymer ?
#
loop_
_entity_poly.entity_id
_entity_poly.type
_entity_poly.pdbx_seq_one_letter_code
_entity_poly.pdbx_strand_id
1 'polypeptide(L)'
;MDKELYAQFYPSEKFVYGDSYTSIPNDLQLYVQQYDGGQGEVEVIAEFTNHLVIKDENVDDQTHDIIKVSLRKEANKWVVYSIEDLKTEIMK
;
A
#
# COMPACT_ATOMS: atom_id res chain seq x y z
N MET A 1 -9.44 -5.92 11.68
CA MET A 1 -8.07 -6.20 11.21
C MET A 1 -7.10 -5.45 12.10
N ASP A 2 -5.99 -6.07 12.46
CA ASP A 2 -5.04 -5.55 13.45
C ASP A 2 -4.11 -4.49 12.84
N LYS A 3 -3.71 -3.49 13.64
CA LYS A 3 -2.81 -2.40 13.23
C LYS A 3 -1.47 -2.91 12.69
N GLU A 4 -1.08 -4.11 13.11
CA GLU A 4 0.13 -4.79 12.67
C GLU A 4 0.16 -5.08 11.16
N LEU A 5 -0.98 -5.39 10.54
CA LEU A 5 -1.03 -5.68 9.11
C LEU A 5 -0.92 -4.39 8.29
N TYR A 6 -1.58 -3.32 8.73
CA TYR A 6 -1.45 -1.96 8.15
C TYR A 6 0.01 -1.50 8.18
N ALA A 7 0.69 -1.63 9.34
CA ALA A 7 2.07 -1.22 9.53
C ALA A 7 3.08 -2.00 8.67
N GLN A 8 2.72 -3.18 8.15
CA GLN A 8 3.58 -3.92 7.22
C GLN A 8 3.55 -3.33 5.80
N PHE A 9 2.43 -2.75 5.37
CA PHE A 9 2.31 -2.13 4.05
C PHE A 9 2.73 -0.66 4.07
N TYR A 10 2.38 0.05 5.14
CA TYR A 10 2.69 1.46 5.36
C TYR A 10 3.28 1.64 6.76
N PRO A 11 4.60 1.44 6.93
CA PRO A 11 5.25 1.54 8.24
C PRO A 11 5.24 2.96 8.82
N SER A 12 4.87 3.95 8.00
CA SER A 12 4.66 5.34 8.41
C SER A 12 3.40 5.90 7.77
N GLU A 13 2.62 6.65 8.53
CA GLU A 13 1.43 7.41 8.07
C GLU A 13 1.78 8.44 6.97
N LYS A 14 3.07 8.78 6.82
CA LYS A 14 3.60 9.69 5.82
C LYS A 14 4.93 9.17 5.33
N PHE A 15 5.02 8.87 4.04
CA PHE A 15 6.29 8.60 3.39
C PHE A 15 6.90 9.91 2.90
N VAL A 16 8.15 10.19 3.29
CA VAL A 16 8.91 11.37 2.88
C VAL A 16 10.21 10.90 2.24
N TYR A 17 10.46 11.33 1.02
CA TYR A 17 11.72 11.07 0.34
C TYR A 17 12.40 12.39 -0.04
N GLY A 18 13.51 12.68 0.64
CA GLY A 18 14.18 13.98 0.55
C GLY A 18 13.28 15.14 0.95
N ASP A 19 13.50 16.31 0.35
CA ASP A 19 12.73 17.54 0.63
C ASP A 19 11.57 17.78 -0.35
N SER A 20 11.49 17.00 -1.44
CA SER A 20 10.60 17.26 -2.58
C SER A 20 9.48 16.25 -2.78
N TYR A 21 9.55 15.04 -2.21
CA TYR A 21 8.52 14.01 -2.35
C TYR A 21 7.82 13.70 -1.03
N THR A 22 6.49 13.68 -1.04
CA THR A 22 5.67 13.23 0.08
C THR A 22 4.47 12.43 -0.41
N SER A 23 4.17 11.32 0.26
CA SER A 23 2.97 10.51 0.08
C SER A 23 2.30 10.29 1.43
N ILE A 24 1.00 10.57 1.50
CA ILE A 24 0.17 10.39 2.70
C ILE A 24 -1.04 9.54 2.32
N PRO A 25 -1.01 8.22 2.57
CA PRO A 25 -2.15 7.34 2.33
C PRO A 25 -3.21 7.53 3.41
N ASN A 26 -4.48 7.53 3.00
CA ASN A 26 -5.67 7.67 3.82
C ASN A 26 -6.75 6.67 3.35
N ASP A 27 -7.77 6.45 4.18
CA ASP A 27 -8.94 5.62 3.87
C ASP A 27 -8.62 4.18 3.40
N LEU A 28 -7.54 3.57 3.92
CA LEU A 28 -7.11 2.24 3.49
C LEU A 28 -8.16 1.16 3.78
N GLN A 29 -8.52 0.43 2.72
CA GLN A 29 -9.33 -0.78 2.74
C GLN A 29 -8.48 -1.96 2.25
N LEU A 30 -8.60 -3.10 2.92
CA LEU A 30 -7.84 -4.31 2.63
C LEU A 30 -8.77 -5.48 2.38
N TYR A 31 -8.57 -6.16 1.25
CA TYR A 31 -9.34 -7.34 0.84
C TYR A 31 -8.39 -8.51 0.64
N VAL A 32 -8.53 -9.57 1.45
CA VAL A 32 -7.72 -10.79 1.29
C VAL A 32 -8.32 -11.61 0.15
N GLN A 33 -7.57 -11.80 -0.93
CA GLN A 33 -8.09 -12.41 -2.16
C GLN A 33 -8.03 -13.95 -2.14
N GLN A 34 -7.06 -14.52 -1.41
CA GLN A 34 -6.97 -15.96 -1.17
C GLN A 34 -6.17 -16.24 0.10
N TYR A 35 -6.78 -17.00 1.02
CA TYR A 35 -6.07 -17.74 2.06
C TYR A 35 -6.33 -19.22 1.80
N ASP A 36 -5.54 -19.83 0.91
CA ASP A 36 -5.57 -21.27 0.75
C ASP A 36 -4.75 -21.84 1.91
N GLY A 37 -5.41 -22.45 2.91
CA GLY A 37 -4.86 -22.72 4.24
C GLY A 37 -3.63 -23.64 4.32
N GLY A 38 -3.07 -24.06 3.18
CA GLY A 38 -1.82 -24.79 3.05
C GLY A 38 -0.69 -24.03 2.33
N GLN A 39 -0.94 -22.85 1.76
CA GLN A 39 0.06 -22.07 1.04
C GLN A 39 0.68 -21.03 1.98
N GLY A 40 2.01 -20.97 2.02
CA GLY A 40 2.76 -19.95 2.75
C GLY A 40 2.69 -18.57 2.10
N GLU A 41 1.67 -18.31 1.29
CA GLU A 41 1.50 -17.11 0.47
C GLU A 41 0.07 -16.57 0.61
N VAL A 42 -0.05 -15.25 0.65
CA VAL A 42 -1.32 -14.52 0.78
C VAL A 42 -1.30 -13.35 -0.18
N GLU A 43 -2.39 -13.17 -0.92
CA GLU A 43 -2.61 -12.00 -1.75
C GLU A 43 -3.63 -11.06 -1.08
N VAL A 44 -3.29 -9.78 -0.99
CA VAL A 44 -4.11 -8.73 -0.41
C VAL A 44 -4.30 -7.62 -1.42
N ILE A 45 -5.53 -7.27 -1.73
CA ILE A 45 -5.85 -6.04 -2.47
C ILE A 45 -5.94 -4.91 -1.45
N ALA A 46 -5.16 -3.85 -1.66
CA ALA A 46 -5.20 -2.64 -0.88
C ALA A 46 -5.78 -1.51 -1.73
N GLU A 47 -6.83 -0.88 -1.25
CA GLU A 47 -7.52 0.27 -1.86
C GLU A 47 -7.37 1.46 -0.91
N PHE A 48 -6.81 2.58 -1.37
CA PHE A 48 -6.58 3.76 -0.54
C PHE A 48 -6.59 5.04 -1.35
N THR A 49 -6.78 6.16 -0.68
CA THR A 49 -6.57 7.49 -1.24
C THR A 49 -5.19 7.97 -0.83
N ASN A 50 -4.36 8.42 -1.76
CA ASN A 50 -3.05 8.97 -1.47
C ASN A 50 -2.99 10.45 -1.82
N HIS A 51 -2.43 11.26 -0.92
CA HIS A 51 -2.06 12.62 -1.23
C HIS A 51 -0.60 12.65 -1.65
N LEU A 52 -0.35 12.92 -2.93
CA LEU A 52 0.95 12.93 -3.56
C LEU A 52 1.42 14.36 -3.80
N VAL A 53 2.57 14.72 -3.23
CA VAL A 53 3.21 16.01 -3.46
C VAL A 53 4.61 15.79 -4.03
N ILE A 54 4.86 16.32 -5.24
CA ILE A 54 6.17 16.34 -5.90
C ILE A 54 6.50 17.80 -6.22
N LYS A 55 7.28 18.45 -5.34
CA LYS A 55 7.56 19.89 -5.43
C LYS A 55 8.31 20.28 -6.70
N ASP A 56 9.27 19.46 -7.11
CA ASP A 56 10.13 19.74 -8.27
C ASP A 56 9.35 19.70 -9.59
N GLU A 57 8.21 18.99 -9.61
CA GLU A 57 7.32 18.84 -10.76
C GLU A 57 6.02 19.66 -10.62
N ASN A 58 5.88 20.42 -9.52
CA ASN A 58 4.66 21.16 -9.16
C ASN A 58 3.40 20.28 -9.18
N VAL A 59 3.53 19.05 -8.69
CA VAL A 59 2.44 18.09 -8.52
C VAL A 59 1.93 18.14 -7.08
N ASP A 60 0.63 18.28 -6.93
CA ASP A 60 -0.10 18.23 -5.67
C ASP A 60 -1.47 17.59 -5.97
N ASP A 61 -1.50 16.26 -5.99
CA ASP A 61 -2.63 15.48 -6.47
C ASP A 61 -3.15 14.54 -5.38
N GLN A 62 -4.44 14.28 -5.42
CA GLN A 62 -5.02 13.14 -4.72
C GLN A 62 -5.22 12.00 -5.72
N THR A 63 -4.78 10.80 -5.36
CA THR A 63 -4.97 9.59 -6.16
C THR A 63 -5.80 8.59 -5.40
N HIS A 64 -6.67 7.88 -6.11
CA HIS A 64 -7.32 6.68 -5.60
C HIS A 64 -6.61 5.47 -6.20
N ASP A 65 -5.98 4.68 -5.34
CA ASP A 65 -5.05 3.62 -5.71
C ASP A 65 -5.59 2.28 -5.25
N ILE A 66 -5.55 1.30 -6.16
CA ILE A 66 -5.83 -0.11 -5.89
C ILE A 66 -4.59 -0.90 -6.30
N ILE A 67 -3.97 -1.54 -5.32
CA ILE A 67 -2.77 -2.35 -5.50
C ILE A 67 -3.02 -3.78 -5.03
N LYS A 68 -2.33 -4.75 -5.63
CA LYS A 68 -2.22 -6.11 -5.10
C LYS A 68 -0.88 -6.26 -4.41
N VAL A 69 -0.91 -6.74 -3.18
CA VAL A 69 0.27 -7.05 -2.39
C VAL A 69 0.34 -8.55 -2.15
N SER A 70 1.43 -9.16 -2.58
CA SER A 70 1.71 -10.57 -2.32
C SER A 70 2.67 -10.69 -1.14
N LEU A 71 2.22 -11.43 -0.13
CA LEU A 71 2.96 -11.73 1.08
C LEU A 71 3.31 -13.19 1.12
N ARG A 72 4.50 -13.51 1.61
CA ARG A 72 4.89 -14.88 1.92
C ARG A 72 5.32 -14.99 3.37
N LYS A 73 5.08 -16.15 3.96
CA LYS A 73 5.47 -16.44 5.33
C LYS A 73 6.93 -16.86 5.35
N GLU A 74 7.78 -16.01 5.92
CA GLU A 74 9.18 -16.33 6.20
C GLU A 74 9.34 -16.52 7.72
N ALA A 75 9.66 -17.76 8.12
CA ALA A 75 9.64 -18.18 9.52
C ALA A 75 8.28 -17.86 10.19
N ASN A 76 8.25 -16.88 11.11
CA ASN A 76 7.05 -16.45 11.85
C ASN A 76 6.59 -15.04 11.47
N LYS A 77 7.02 -14.50 10.32
CA LYS A 77 6.62 -13.18 9.84
C LYS A 77 6.08 -13.25 8.42
N TRP A 78 5.12 -12.41 8.13
CA TRP A 78 4.71 -12.14 6.75
C TRP A 78 5.64 -11.10 6.17
N VAL A 79 6.15 -11.38 4.97
CA VAL A 79 7.07 -10.50 4.25
C VAL A 79 6.42 -10.19 2.90
N VAL A 80 6.26 -8.90 2.62
CA VAL A 80 5.87 -8.43 1.30
C VAL A 80 7.02 -8.72 0.33
N TYR A 81 6.74 -9.45 -0.74
CA TYR A 81 7.74 -9.74 -1.78
C TYR A 81 7.34 -9.22 -3.16
N SER A 82 6.08 -8.81 -3.35
CA SER A 82 5.60 -8.19 -4.58
C SER A 82 4.50 -7.19 -4.29
N ILE A 83 4.51 -6.07 -5.01
CA ILE A 83 3.45 -5.06 -5.07
C ILE A 83 3.17 -4.82 -6.56
N GLU A 84 1.92 -4.89 -6.95
CA GLU A 84 1.45 -4.66 -8.33
C GLU A 84 0.34 -3.61 -8.31
N ASP A 85 0.49 -2.57 -9.11
CA ASP A 85 -0.56 -1.55 -9.28
C ASP A 85 -1.66 -2.11 -10.19
N LEU A 86 -2.88 -2.19 -9.68
CA LEU A 86 -4.03 -2.66 -10.45
C LEU A 86 -4.77 -1.48 -11.08
N LYS A 87 -4.87 -0.37 -10.34
CA LYS A 87 -5.56 0.84 -10.76
C LYS A 87 -5.03 2.05 -9.99
N THR A 88 -4.82 3.15 -10.71
CA THR A 88 -4.56 4.47 -10.12
C THR A 88 -5.43 5.48 -10.86
N GLU A 89 -6.20 6.26 -10.10
CA GLU A 89 -7.05 7.32 -10.62
C GLU A 89 -6.71 8.64 -9.94
N ILE A 90 -6.40 9.67 -10.73
CA ILE A 90 -6.27 11.04 -10.20
C ILE A 90 -7.66 11.56 -9.85
N MET A 91 -7.83 11.97 -8.60
CA MET A 91 -9.05 12.58 -8.07
C MET A 91 -9.01 14.07 -8.38
N LYS A 92 -10.06 14.58 -9.04
CA LYS A 92 -10.25 16.00 -9.37
C LYS A 92 -11.07 16.73 -8.31
#